data_AF-A0AAW5MJB5-F1
#
_entry.id   AF-A0AAW5MJB5-F1
#
_cell.length_a   1.000
_cell.length_b   1.000
_cell.length_c   1.000
_cell.angle_alpha   90.00
_cell.angle_beta   90.00
_cell.angle_gamma   90.00
#
_symmetry.space_group_name_H-M   'P 1'
#
loop_
_entity.id
_entity.type
_entity.pdbx_description
1 polymer ?
#
loop_
_entity_poly.entity_id
_entity_poly.type
_entity_poly.pdbx_seq_one_letter_code
_entity_poly.pdbx_strand_id
1 'polypeptide(L)'
;MAEILNRGMMLITQNLALNVATHIDKMVLAYKPGLNYTDPVNPDEPDPAPGEIKYRGPVTRASAISPDKVVYSLLLEPTVGPFTFNWMGLEARDGTLVAVSYLPDTVKVAKDANQPGDTLIRNFILAFARASAALDVTITPETWQFDFTDYINTAISDGLRTGFSASAITADSSLPANGKYPSHLRFMKPAAVTLDETWPDGSRLGVIVDHSVDMAAGDCIIRLSTGSISTPLGADQQVRLIESGREFVFEK
;
A
#
# COMPACT_ATOMS: atom_id res chain seq x y z
N MET A 1 2.53 -10.12 -3.58
CA MET A 1 1.52 -9.30 -2.87
C MET A 1 0.71 -10.23 -1.98
N ALA A 2 0.27 -9.80 -0.79
CA ALA A 2 -0.54 -10.63 0.10
C ALA A 2 -1.99 -10.68 -0.40
N GLU A 3 -2.60 -11.87 -0.40
CA GLU A 3 -3.95 -12.10 -0.90
C GLU A 3 -4.77 -12.87 0.14
N ILE A 4 -6.05 -12.51 0.29
CA ILE A 4 -7.00 -13.25 1.13
C ILE A 4 -7.56 -14.40 0.30
N LEU A 5 -7.44 -15.62 0.82
CA LEU A 5 -7.92 -16.82 0.12
C LEU A 5 -9.44 -16.89 0.14
N ASN A 6 -10.04 -17.64 -0.79
CA ASN A 6 -11.49 -17.85 -0.85
C ASN A 6 -12.05 -18.41 0.47
N ARG A 7 -11.35 -19.39 1.06
CA ARG A 7 -11.68 -19.95 2.38
C ARG A 7 -11.57 -18.92 3.52
N GLY A 8 -10.60 -18.02 3.45
CA GLY A 8 -10.45 -16.91 4.40
C GLY A 8 -11.60 -15.90 4.29
N MET A 9 -11.93 -15.48 3.07
CA MET A 9 -13.07 -14.60 2.79
C MET A 9 -14.40 -15.22 3.24
N MET A 10 -14.59 -16.52 3.01
CA MET A 10 -15.77 -17.25 3.46
C MET A 10 -15.87 -17.25 4.98
N LEU A 11 -14.79 -17.56 5.70
CA LEU A 11 -14.75 -17.52 7.16
C LEU A 11 -15.06 -16.12 7.71
N ILE A 12 -14.42 -15.09 7.16
CA ILE A 12 -14.67 -13.69 7.54
C ILE A 12 -16.14 -13.32 7.33
N THR A 13 -16.70 -13.64 6.16
CA THR A 13 -18.11 -13.32 5.84
C THR A 13 -19.08 -14.08 6.74
N GLN A 14 -18.81 -15.36 7.01
CA GLN A 14 -19.62 -16.19 7.90
C GLN A 14 -19.63 -15.62 9.33
N ASN A 15 -18.46 -15.29 9.87
CA ASN A 15 -18.34 -14.71 11.21
C ASN A 15 -19.02 -13.35 11.30
N LEU A 16 -18.88 -12.50 10.28
CA LEU A 16 -19.60 -11.23 10.19
C LEU A 16 -21.13 -11.42 10.20
N ALA A 17 -21.66 -12.39 9.45
CA ALA A 17 -23.10 -12.68 9.45
C ALA A 17 -23.61 -13.17 10.82
N LEU A 18 -22.74 -13.81 11.60
CA LEU A 18 -23.00 -14.26 12.96
C LEU A 18 -22.70 -13.19 14.03
N ASN A 19 -22.27 -11.99 13.63
CA ASN A 19 -21.81 -10.92 14.52
C ASN A 19 -20.68 -11.36 15.48
N VAL A 20 -19.78 -12.22 15.01
CA VAL A 20 -18.57 -12.62 15.73
C VAL A 20 -17.34 -12.22 14.93
N ALA A 21 -16.23 -11.95 15.63
CA ALA A 21 -14.99 -11.56 14.97
C ALA A 21 -14.19 -12.79 14.48
N THR A 22 -13.43 -12.61 13.40
CA THR A 22 -12.47 -13.62 12.95
C THR A 22 -11.12 -13.38 13.61
N HIS A 23 -10.75 -14.25 14.55
CA HIS A 23 -9.47 -14.16 15.23
C HIS A 23 -8.36 -14.87 14.44
N ILE A 24 -7.33 -14.12 14.06
CA ILE A 24 -6.09 -14.62 13.47
C ILE A 24 -5.04 -14.74 14.56
N ASP A 25 -4.67 -15.98 14.89
CA ASP A 25 -3.81 -16.24 16.05
C ASP A 25 -2.41 -16.72 15.66
N LYS A 26 -2.19 -17.19 14.42
CA LYS A 26 -0.92 -17.77 14.01
C LYS A 26 -0.42 -17.24 12.67
N MET A 27 0.91 -17.21 12.56
CA MET A 27 1.62 -17.01 11.31
C MET A 27 2.42 -18.27 10.98
N VAL A 28 2.38 -18.67 9.71
CA VAL A 28 3.04 -19.85 9.17
C VAL A 28 4.09 -19.40 8.15
N LEU A 29 5.33 -19.86 8.30
CA LEU A 29 6.40 -19.69 7.33
C LEU A 29 6.72 -21.04 6.70
N ALA A 30 6.81 -21.07 5.38
CA ALA A 30 7.11 -22.28 4.62
C ALA A 30 8.13 -21.99 3.51
N TYR A 31 8.79 -23.06 3.08
CA TYR A 31 9.62 -23.07 1.89
C TYR A 31 8.98 -23.95 0.82
N LYS A 32 8.58 -23.33 -0.29
CA LYS A 32 8.04 -24.00 -1.46
C LYS A 32 9.07 -23.99 -2.59
N PRO A 33 9.66 -25.14 -2.93
CA PRO A 33 10.64 -25.22 -4.01
C PRO A 33 10.04 -24.76 -5.35
N GLY A 34 10.75 -23.88 -6.06
CA GLY A 34 10.31 -23.39 -7.37
C GLY A 34 9.16 -22.37 -7.33
N LEU A 35 8.76 -21.89 -6.16
CA LEU A 35 7.80 -20.79 -6.04
C LEU A 35 8.37 -19.53 -6.67
N ASN A 36 7.64 -18.94 -7.62
CA ASN A 36 7.96 -17.62 -8.14
C ASN A 36 7.20 -16.55 -7.33
N TYR A 37 7.94 -15.74 -6.57
CA TYR A 37 7.35 -14.76 -5.66
C TYR A 37 6.68 -13.57 -6.35
N THR A 38 6.91 -13.39 -7.65
CA THR A 38 6.27 -12.33 -8.45
C THR A 38 4.90 -12.73 -8.97
N ASP A 39 4.58 -14.02 -8.94
CA ASP A 39 3.28 -14.51 -9.41
C ASP A 39 2.17 -14.07 -8.43
N PRO A 40 0.94 -13.87 -8.92
CA PRO A 40 -0.19 -13.67 -8.04
C PRO A 40 -0.40 -14.90 -7.15
N VAL A 41 -0.80 -14.66 -5.90
CA VAL A 41 -1.17 -15.73 -4.98
C VAL A 41 -2.40 -16.44 -5.53
N ASN A 42 -2.41 -17.77 -5.47
CA ASN A 42 -3.57 -18.57 -5.85
C ASN A 42 -4.70 -18.34 -4.81
N PRO A 43 -5.90 -17.88 -5.20
CA PRO A 43 -7.00 -17.69 -4.25
C PRO A 43 -7.44 -18.97 -3.53
N ASP A 44 -7.15 -20.13 -4.12
CA ASP A 44 -7.40 -21.47 -3.56
C ASP A 44 -6.09 -22.16 -3.14
N GLU A 45 -5.06 -21.38 -2.77
CA GLU A 45 -3.75 -21.89 -2.32
C GLU A 45 -3.94 -22.97 -1.24
N PRO A 46 -3.44 -24.20 -1.45
CA PRO A 46 -3.56 -25.27 -0.46
C PRO A 46 -2.63 -24.99 0.73
N ASP A 47 -2.92 -25.64 1.86
CA ASP A 47 -2.01 -25.59 3.00
C ASP A 47 -0.62 -26.11 2.61
N PRO A 48 0.45 -25.49 3.11
CA PRO A 48 1.80 -25.99 2.87
C PRO A 48 1.91 -27.43 3.39
N ALA A 49 2.58 -28.28 2.61
CA ALA A 49 2.80 -29.66 3.02
C ALA A 49 3.65 -29.69 4.32
N PRO A 50 3.51 -30.71 5.19
CA PRO A 50 4.20 -30.74 6.47
C PRO A 50 5.73 -30.55 6.39
N GLY A 51 6.39 -31.02 5.32
CA GLY A 51 7.83 -30.83 5.11
C GLY A 51 8.25 -29.44 4.61
N GLU A 52 7.31 -28.66 4.08
CA GLU A 52 7.52 -27.29 3.59
C GLU A 52 7.48 -26.30 4.76
N ILE A 53 6.69 -26.57 5.81
CA ILE A 53 6.55 -25.70 6.97
C ILE A 53 7.88 -25.61 7.73
N LYS A 54 8.39 -24.39 7.90
CA LYS A 54 9.62 -24.10 8.65
C LYS A 54 9.35 -23.50 10.01
N TYR A 55 8.26 -22.76 10.13
CA TYR A 55 7.81 -22.21 11.39
C TYR A 55 6.28 -22.08 11.38
N ARG A 56 5.66 -22.39 12.51
CA ARG A 56 4.26 -22.09 12.78
C ARG A 56 4.18 -21.67 14.24
N GLY A 57 3.79 -20.43 14.48
CA GLY A 57 3.78 -19.87 15.82
C GLY A 57 2.75 -18.76 15.97
N PRO A 58 2.55 -18.28 17.20
CA PRO A 58 1.57 -17.25 17.47
C PRO A 58 1.94 -15.95 16.75
N VAL A 59 0.91 -15.23 16.31
CA VAL A 59 1.04 -13.81 16.02
C VAL A 59 1.56 -13.14 17.29
N THR A 60 2.68 -12.45 17.17
CA THR A 60 3.30 -11.77 18.31
C THR A 60 2.60 -10.46 18.64
N ARG A 61 2.10 -9.75 17.62
CA ARG A 61 1.30 -8.52 17.76
C ARG A 61 0.34 -8.32 16.60
N ALA A 62 -0.76 -7.64 16.85
CA ALA A 62 -1.74 -7.24 15.84
C ALA A 62 -2.20 -5.80 16.09
N SER A 63 -2.28 -4.99 15.03
CA SER A 63 -2.63 -3.56 15.13
C SER A 63 -3.41 -3.08 13.91
N ALA A 64 -4.34 -2.14 14.08
CA ALA A 64 -5.05 -1.50 12.98
C ALA A 64 -4.27 -0.29 12.45
N ILE A 65 -3.87 -0.34 11.19
CA ILE A 65 -3.26 0.80 10.49
C ILE A 65 -4.36 1.83 10.16
N SER A 66 -5.53 1.34 9.75
CA SER A 66 -6.73 2.13 9.48
C SER A 66 -7.96 1.25 9.73
N PRO A 67 -9.19 1.80 9.68
CA PRO A 67 -10.40 0.98 9.81
C PRO A 67 -10.45 -0.22 8.84
N ASP A 68 -9.82 -0.08 7.66
CA ASP A 68 -9.83 -1.06 6.57
C ASP A 68 -8.51 -1.84 6.42
N LYS A 69 -7.53 -1.62 7.30
CA LYS A 69 -6.20 -2.26 7.21
C LYS A 69 -5.70 -2.69 8.58
N VAL A 70 -5.37 -3.97 8.71
CA VAL A 70 -4.81 -4.58 9.93
C VAL A 70 -3.46 -5.21 9.60
N VAL A 71 -2.48 -4.98 10.47
CA VAL A 71 -1.15 -5.62 10.41
C VAL A 71 -1.01 -6.67 11.50
N TYR A 72 -0.52 -7.84 11.11
CA TYR A 72 -0.09 -8.92 11.98
C TYR A 72 1.42 -9.04 11.93
N SER A 73 2.05 -9.14 13.10
CA SER A 73 3.51 -9.21 13.22
C SER A 73 3.94 -10.52 13.86
N LEU A 74 5.02 -11.07 13.34
CA LEU A 74 5.76 -12.19 13.90
C LEU A 74 7.18 -11.72 14.22
N LEU A 75 7.54 -11.80 15.50
CA LEU A 75 8.90 -11.63 16.00
C LEU A 75 9.51 -13.03 16.22
N LEU A 76 10.57 -13.34 15.50
CA LEU A 76 11.40 -14.51 15.71
C LEU A 76 12.69 -14.11 16.41
N GLU A 77 12.91 -14.70 17.57
CA GLU A 77 14.12 -14.48 18.36
C GLU A 77 15.36 -15.11 17.70
N PRO A 78 16.57 -14.69 18.09
CA PRO A 78 17.83 -15.25 17.59
C PRO A 78 17.98 -16.77 17.76
N THR A 79 17.23 -17.37 18.69
CA THR A 79 17.26 -18.82 18.97
C THR A 79 16.37 -19.63 18.03
N VAL A 80 15.54 -18.98 17.21
CA VAL A 80 14.64 -19.64 16.26
C VAL A 80 15.31 -19.80 14.90
N GLY A 81 15.26 -21.01 14.35
CA GLY A 81 15.90 -21.38 13.09
C GLY A 81 17.00 -22.43 13.28
N PRO A 82 17.93 -22.58 12.31
CA PRO A 82 17.99 -21.88 11.04
C PRO A 82 17.03 -22.49 10.00
N PHE A 83 16.56 -21.67 9.06
CA PHE A 83 15.80 -22.15 7.90
C PHE A 83 15.72 -21.08 6.82
N THR A 84 15.40 -21.51 5.59
CA THR A 84 15.00 -20.61 4.51
C THR A 84 13.50 -20.72 4.31
N PHE A 85 12.83 -19.61 4.01
CA PHE A 85 11.40 -19.59 3.69
C PHE A 85 11.14 -18.57 2.58
N ASN A 86 10.10 -18.80 1.79
CA ASN A 86 9.68 -17.94 0.67
C ASN A 86 8.15 -17.80 0.58
N TRP A 87 7.45 -18.35 1.58
CA TRP A 87 6.01 -18.36 1.68
C TRP A 87 5.63 -18.00 3.12
N MET A 88 4.59 -17.18 3.26
CA MET A 88 4.05 -16.76 4.55
C MET A 88 2.53 -16.80 4.51
N GLY A 89 1.90 -17.28 5.58
CA GLY A 89 0.45 -17.37 5.69
C GLY A 89 -0.07 -16.98 7.07
N LEU A 90 -1.32 -16.50 7.10
CA LEU A 90 -2.08 -16.21 8.32
C LEU A 90 -3.13 -17.30 8.56
N GLU A 91 -3.12 -17.88 9.75
CA GLU A 91 -4.03 -18.95 10.16
C GLU A 91 -4.96 -18.45 11.28
N ALA A 92 -6.26 -18.62 11.08
CA ALA A 92 -7.27 -18.33 12.07
C ALA A 92 -7.22 -19.32 13.25
N ARG A 93 -7.89 -18.96 14.36
CA ARG A 93 -7.96 -19.80 15.56
C ARG A 93 -8.45 -21.23 15.29
N ASP A 94 -9.37 -21.39 14.33
CA ASP A 94 -9.95 -22.67 13.93
C ASP A 94 -9.05 -23.50 12.98
N GLY A 95 -7.88 -22.97 12.62
CA GLY A 95 -6.93 -23.62 11.71
C GLY A 95 -7.13 -23.25 10.24
N THR A 96 -8.10 -22.40 9.90
CA THR A 96 -8.31 -21.95 8.52
C THR A 96 -7.17 -21.06 8.06
N LEU A 97 -6.53 -21.39 6.94
CA LEU A 97 -5.60 -20.49 6.27
C LEU A 97 -6.37 -19.35 5.60
N VAL A 98 -6.20 -18.14 6.13
CA VAL A 98 -6.98 -16.96 5.74
C VAL A 98 -6.34 -16.21 4.59
N ALA A 99 -5.03 -16.00 4.64
CA ALA A 99 -4.32 -15.21 3.65
C ALA A 99 -2.90 -15.71 3.46
N VAL A 100 -2.34 -15.45 2.28
CA VAL A 100 -1.00 -15.89 1.88
C VAL A 100 -0.24 -14.75 1.21
N SER A 101 1.07 -14.73 1.40
CA SER A 101 2.00 -13.90 0.65
C SER A 101 3.20 -14.73 0.21
N TYR A 102 3.57 -14.61 -1.05
CA TYR A 102 4.86 -15.08 -1.54
C TYR A 102 5.93 -14.02 -1.30
N LEU A 103 7.15 -14.48 -1.06
CA LEU A 103 8.30 -13.67 -0.68
C LEU A 103 9.53 -14.19 -1.44
N PRO A 104 10.54 -13.34 -1.71
CA PRO A 104 11.85 -13.83 -2.08
C PRO A 104 12.41 -14.77 -1.00
N ASP A 105 13.26 -15.71 -1.40
CA ASP A 105 13.96 -16.61 -0.49
C ASP A 105 14.65 -15.82 0.62
N THR A 106 14.15 -15.99 1.85
CA THR A 106 14.65 -15.33 3.06
C THR A 106 15.31 -16.37 3.93
N VAL A 107 16.53 -16.09 4.38
CA VAL A 107 17.28 -16.93 5.32
C VAL A 107 17.11 -16.40 6.74
N LYS A 108 16.71 -17.27 7.68
CA LYS A 108 16.73 -17.04 9.13
C LYS A 108 17.94 -17.75 9.73
N VAL A 109 18.79 -17.01 10.44
CA VAL A 109 20.02 -17.51 11.06
C VAL A 109 19.78 -17.73 12.55
N ALA A 110 19.88 -18.96 13.02
CA ALA A 110 19.85 -19.21 14.45
C ALA A 110 21.23 -19.02 15.09
N LYS A 111 21.21 -18.57 16.34
CA LYS A 111 22.37 -18.46 17.20
C LYS A 111 22.94 -19.84 17.49
N ASP A 112 24.23 -20.00 17.32
CA ASP A 112 24.98 -21.16 17.79
C ASP A 112 26.25 -20.72 18.54
N ALA A 113 27.17 -21.65 18.81
CA ALA A 113 28.42 -21.36 19.53
C ALA A 113 29.39 -20.46 18.74
N ASN A 114 29.29 -20.45 17.42
CA ASN A 114 30.24 -19.83 16.49
C ASN A 114 29.65 -18.65 15.71
N GLN A 115 28.33 -18.49 15.67
CA GLN A 115 27.66 -17.36 15.00
C GLN A 115 26.52 -16.77 15.85
N PRO A 116 26.39 -15.42 15.87
CA PRO A 116 25.21 -14.79 16.43
C PRO A 116 23.99 -15.09 15.56
N GLY A 117 22.84 -15.34 16.21
CA GLY A 117 21.56 -15.43 15.50
C GLY A 117 20.99 -14.06 15.21
N ASP A 118 20.12 -13.98 14.21
CA ASP A 118 19.40 -12.76 13.87
C ASP A 118 18.01 -12.72 14.52
N THR A 119 17.55 -11.53 14.90
CA THR A 119 16.13 -11.32 15.23
C THR A 119 15.41 -10.98 13.94
N LEU A 120 14.33 -11.69 13.62
CA LEU A 120 13.55 -11.44 12.41
C LEU A 120 12.15 -10.96 12.77
N ILE A 121 11.78 -9.80 12.23
CA ILE A 121 10.39 -9.32 12.30
C ILE A 121 9.77 -9.50 10.91
N ARG A 122 8.56 -10.07 10.87
CA ARG A 122 7.75 -10.20 9.66
C ARG A 122 6.38 -9.60 9.90
N ASN A 123 5.96 -8.74 8.98
CA ASN A 123 4.66 -8.10 9.00
C ASN A 123 3.81 -8.67 7.86
N PHE A 124 2.53 -8.87 8.13
CA PHE A 124 1.53 -9.31 7.17
C PHE A 124 0.33 -8.38 7.27
N ILE A 125 -0.05 -7.75 6.16
CA ILE A 125 -1.15 -6.79 6.17
C ILE A 125 -2.37 -7.40 5.47
N LEU A 126 -3.51 -7.32 6.14
CA LEU A 126 -4.83 -7.59 5.57
C LEU A 126 -5.53 -6.27 5.30
N ALA A 127 -6.03 -6.11 4.09
CA ALA A 127 -6.73 -4.90 3.65
C ALA A 127 -8.10 -5.27 3.06
N PHE A 128 -9.17 -4.85 3.72
CA PHE A 128 -10.55 -4.97 3.24
C PHE A 128 -11.47 -4.05 4.04
N ALA A 129 -12.65 -3.75 3.50
CA ALA A 129 -13.59 -2.85 4.16
C ALA A 129 -13.92 -3.31 5.59
N ARG A 130 -13.75 -2.41 6.55
CA ARG A 130 -14.00 -2.61 7.99
C ARG A 130 -13.16 -3.73 8.61
N ALA A 131 -11.96 -3.99 8.10
CA ALA A 131 -11.05 -5.04 8.60
C ALA A 131 -10.81 -4.98 10.11
N SER A 132 -10.56 -3.79 10.67
CA SER A 132 -10.34 -3.61 12.12
C SER A 132 -11.50 -4.16 12.97
N ALA A 133 -12.74 -3.87 12.54
CA ALA A 133 -13.94 -4.35 13.22
C ALA A 133 -14.20 -5.84 12.97
N ALA A 134 -14.00 -6.31 11.74
CA ALA A 134 -14.22 -7.72 11.37
C ALA A 134 -13.24 -8.68 12.06
N LEU A 135 -12.03 -8.21 12.34
CA LEU A 135 -10.95 -8.99 12.97
C LEU A 135 -10.80 -8.69 14.47
N ASP A 136 -11.58 -7.74 15.01
CA ASP A 136 -11.48 -7.25 16.39
C ASP A 136 -10.06 -6.79 16.76
N VAL A 137 -9.45 -6.00 15.88
CA VAL A 137 -8.12 -5.40 16.09
C VAL A 137 -8.26 -3.88 16.00
N THR A 138 -8.16 -3.20 17.14
CA THR A 138 -8.39 -1.73 17.24
C THR A 138 -7.21 -0.93 17.79
N ILE A 139 -6.14 -1.63 18.21
CA ILE A 139 -4.95 -1.00 18.77
C ILE A 139 -4.15 -0.32 17.64
N THR A 140 -3.75 0.93 17.84
CA THR A 140 -2.86 1.64 16.92
C THR A 140 -1.46 1.01 16.93
N PRO A 141 -0.82 0.81 15.77
CA PRO A 141 0.50 0.19 15.72
C PRO A 141 1.57 1.00 16.46
N GLU A 142 2.49 0.28 17.11
CA GLU A 142 3.65 0.89 17.77
C GLU A 142 4.73 1.26 16.75
N THR A 143 5.54 2.28 17.05
CA THR A 143 6.55 2.83 16.14
C THR A 143 7.67 1.85 15.75
N TRP A 144 8.00 0.85 16.57
CA TRP A 144 8.98 -0.19 16.22
C TRP A 144 8.36 -1.33 15.38
N GLN A 145 7.02 -1.43 15.32
CA GLN A 145 6.32 -2.33 14.39
C GLN A 145 6.42 -1.80 12.93
N PHE A 146 6.96 -0.60 12.76
CA PHE A 146 7.09 0.11 11.51
C PHE A 146 8.55 0.23 11.03
N ASP A 147 8.95 -0.58 10.06
CA ASP A 147 9.80 -0.09 8.96
C ASP A 147 8.89 -0.01 7.74
N PHE A 148 8.46 1.20 7.43
CA PHE A 148 7.52 1.48 6.34
C PHE A 148 8.17 2.36 5.28
N THR A 149 9.50 2.37 5.16
CA THR A 149 10.09 3.11 4.04
C THR A 149 9.46 2.63 2.73
N ASP A 150 9.22 1.32 2.56
CA ASP A 150 8.53 0.83 1.37
C ASP A 150 7.01 0.77 1.51
N TYR A 151 6.40 0.28 2.60
CA TYR A 151 4.92 0.21 2.65
C TYR A 151 4.24 1.55 2.93
N ILE A 152 4.83 2.53 3.65
CA ILE A 152 4.26 3.89 3.69
C ILE A 152 4.47 4.53 2.33
N ASN A 153 5.63 4.38 1.67
CA ASN A 153 5.77 4.86 0.30
C ASN A 153 4.78 4.17 -0.65
N THR A 154 4.52 2.87 -0.47
CA THR A 154 3.62 2.06 -1.31
C THR A 154 2.14 2.25 -0.95
N ALA A 155 1.76 2.50 0.30
CA ALA A 155 0.39 2.74 0.73
C ALA A 155 -0.01 4.22 0.64
N ILE A 156 0.96 5.14 0.81
CA ILE A 156 0.84 6.51 0.29
C ILE A 156 0.78 6.46 -1.24
N SER A 157 1.50 5.56 -1.93
CA SER A 157 1.37 5.39 -3.38
C SER A 157 0.14 4.61 -3.84
N ASP A 158 -0.49 3.78 -3.00
CA ASP A 158 -1.66 2.95 -3.37
C ASP A 158 -2.97 3.64 -2.99
N GLY A 159 -2.96 4.53 -1.98
CA GLY A 159 -3.98 5.57 -1.84
C GLY A 159 -3.91 6.61 -2.98
N LEU A 160 -2.80 6.63 -3.69
CA LEU A 160 -2.51 7.44 -4.87
C LEU A 160 -2.66 6.57 -6.12
N ARG A 161 -3.89 6.08 -6.36
CA ARG A 161 -4.27 5.11 -7.40
C ARG A 161 -3.99 5.50 -8.87
N THR A 162 -3.03 6.39 -9.14
CA THR A 162 -2.44 6.70 -10.45
C THR A 162 -0.97 7.15 -10.27
N GLY A 163 -0.03 6.24 -10.00
CA GLY A 163 1.38 6.29 -10.46
C GLY A 163 2.25 7.56 -10.33
N PHE A 164 1.88 8.60 -9.61
CA PHE A 164 2.57 9.90 -9.61
C PHE A 164 2.41 10.59 -8.26
N SER A 165 3.51 10.94 -7.58
CA SER A 165 3.53 11.76 -6.36
C SER A 165 2.97 13.17 -6.62
N ALA A 166 1.65 13.25 -6.75
CA ALA A 166 0.94 14.44 -7.14
C ALA A 166 0.52 15.24 -5.90
N SER A 167 0.91 16.51 -5.82
CA SER A 167 0.44 17.40 -4.75
C SER A 167 -1.07 17.58 -4.88
N ALA A 168 -1.81 17.27 -3.82
CA ALA A 168 -3.26 17.41 -3.80
C ALA A 168 -3.67 18.89 -3.78
N ILE A 169 -4.50 19.29 -4.74
CA ILE A 169 -5.06 20.63 -4.87
C ILE A 169 -6.52 20.59 -4.42
N THR A 170 -6.80 21.32 -3.36
CA THR A 170 -8.15 21.42 -2.75
C THR A 170 -8.70 22.84 -2.74
N ALA A 171 -7.88 23.82 -3.13
CA ALA A 171 -8.20 25.24 -3.24
C ALA A 171 -7.18 25.92 -4.17
N ASP A 172 -7.46 27.16 -4.56
CA ASP A 172 -6.56 27.97 -5.37
C ASP A 172 -5.17 28.10 -4.72
N SER A 173 -4.13 28.01 -5.53
CA SER A 173 -2.75 28.07 -5.05
C SER A 173 -1.79 28.62 -6.10
N SER A 174 -0.58 28.96 -5.65
CA SER A 174 0.53 29.39 -6.52
C SER A 174 1.75 28.51 -6.28
N LEU A 175 2.49 28.25 -7.34
CA LEU A 175 3.75 27.51 -7.33
C LEU A 175 4.91 28.43 -7.74
N PRO A 176 6.09 28.25 -7.14
CA PRO A 176 6.51 27.10 -6.35
C PRO A 176 6.07 27.18 -4.89
N ALA A 177 5.56 26.06 -4.35
CA ALA A 177 5.30 25.93 -2.93
C ALA A 177 6.61 25.55 -2.22
N ASN A 178 7.00 26.27 -1.17
CA ASN A 178 8.27 26.06 -0.45
C ASN A 178 9.52 26.08 -1.36
N GLY A 179 9.51 26.91 -2.40
CA GLY A 179 10.61 27.06 -3.34
C GLY A 179 10.84 25.87 -4.27
N LYS A 180 9.89 24.93 -4.37
CA LYS A 180 9.95 23.79 -5.29
C LYS A 180 8.69 23.68 -6.14
N TYR A 181 8.88 23.19 -7.37
CA TYR A 181 7.80 22.75 -8.25
C TYR A 181 7.61 21.25 -8.09
N PRO A 182 6.39 20.77 -7.79
CA PRO A 182 6.11 19.34 -7.82
C PRO A 182 6.17 18.83 -9.27
N SER A 183 6.49 17.55 -9.45
CA SER A 183 6.45 16.92 -10.77
C SER A 183 5.01 16.66 -11.22
N HIS A 184 4.08 16.46 -10.28
CA HIS A 184 2.68 16.17 -10.55
C HIS A 184 1.72 16.93 -9.62
N LEU A 185 0.52 17.24 -10.12
CA LEU A 185 -0.59 17.81 -9.36
C LEU A 185 -1.85 16.97 -9.51
N ARG A 186 -2.61 16.86 -8.42
CA ARG A 186 -3.92 16.20 -8.46
C ARG A 186 -5.01 17.12 -7.92
N PHE A 187 -5.95 17.51 -8.76
CA PHE A 187 -7.14 18.22 -8.30
C PHE A 187 -8.08 17.26 -7.57
N MET A 188 -8.37 17.58 -6.33
CA MET A 188 -9.36 16.90 -5.48
C MET A 188 -10.66 17.72 -5.35
N LYS A 189 -10.64 18.98 -5.83
CA LYS A 189 -11.79 19.90 -5.95
C LYS A 189 -11.54 20.88 -7.11
N PRO A 190 -12.59 21.56 -7.64
CA PRO A 190 -12.41 22.70 -8.52
C PRO A 190 -11.52 23.77 -7.89
N ALA A 191 -10.48 24.19 -8.62
CA ALA A 191 -9.48 25.16 -8.17
C ALA A 191 -8.60 25.62 -9.35
N ALA A 192 -7.87 26.72 -9.15
CA ALA A 192 -6.86 27.21 -10.07
C ALA A 192 -5.45 27.17 -9.44
N VAL A 193 -4.48 26.65 -10.19
CA VAL A 193 -3.06 26.69 -9.83
C VAL A 193 -2.32 27.64 -10.75
N THR A 194 -1.62 28.61 -10.15
CA THR A 194 -0.81 29.60 -10.87
C THR A 194 0.66 29.25 -10.75
N LEU A 195 1.31 28.93 -11.87
CA LEU A 195 2.75 28.73 -11.95
C LEU A 195 3.43 30.09 -12.13
N ASP A 196 4.35 30.45 -11.25
CA ASP A 196 5.03 31.73 -11.36
C ASP A 196 6.12 31.74 -12.47
N GLU A 197 6.69 32.92 -12.69
CA GLU A 197 7.68 33.18 -13.73
C GLU A 197 9.01 32.44 -13.55
N THR A 198 9.30 31.95 -12.33
CA THR A 198 10.52 31.21 -11.99
C THR A 198 10.48 29.74 -12.44
N TRP A 199 9.36 29.26 -12.98
CA TRP A 199 9.27 27.90 -13.52
C TRP A 199 10.19 27.79 -14.75
N PRO A 200 11.22 26.90 -14.76
CA PRO A 200 12.21 26.91 -15.83
C PRO A 200 11.65 26.43 -17.18
N ASP A 201 12.10 27.01 -18.28
CA ASP A 201 11.76 26.57 -19.64
C ASP A 201 12.20 25.10 -19.87
N GLY A 202 11.39 24.32 -20.58
CA GLY A 202 11.59 22.88 -20.78
C GLY A 202 11.21 22.02 -19.56
N SER A 203 10.71 22.61 -18.48
CA SER A 203 10.18 21.87 -17.34
C SER A 203 8.82 21.23 -17.67
N ARG A 204 8.57 20.06 -17.07
CA ARG A 204 7.31 19.32 -17.24
C ARG A 204 6.52 19.21 -15.95
N LEU A 205 5.20 19.27 -16.08
CA LEU A 205 4.25 19.12 -14.99
C LEU A 205 3.11 18.19 -15.40
N GLY A 206 2.98 17.04 -14.75
CA GLY A 206 1.84 16.16 -14.92
C GLY A 206 0.66 16.61 -14.05
N VAL A 207 -0.56 16.57 -14.58
CA VAL A 207 -1.74 17.07 -13.88
C VAL A 207 -2.90 16.11 -14.10
N ILE A 208 -3.57 15.75 -13.01
CA ILE A 208 -4.71 14.83 -13.00
C ILE A 208 -5.87 15.49 -12.26
N VAL A 209 -7.08 15.34 -12.77
CA VAL A 209 -8.31 15.62 -12.01
C VAL A 209 -8.82 14.28 -11.47
N ASP A 210 -8.96 14.17 -10.15
CA ASP A 210 -9.44 12.93 -9.52
C ASP A 210 -10.86 12.59 -9.98
N HIS A 211 -11.17 11.29 -10.09
CA HIS A 211 -12.51 10.83 -10.51
C HIS A 211 -13.63 11.29 -9.56
N SER A 212 -13.29 11.64 -8.32
CA SER A 212 -14.25 12.14 -7.33
C SER A 212 -14.62 13.61 -7.50
N VAL A 213 -13.97 14.35 -8.40
CA VAL A 213 -14.25 15.79 -8.61
C VAL A 213 -15.51 16.00 -9.44
N ASP A 214 -16.47 16.72 -8.87
CA ASP A 214 -17.64 17.20 -9.61
C ASP A 214 -17.25 18.37 -10.53
N MET A 215 -17.12 18.09 -11.82
CA MET A 215 -16.76 19.07 -12.84
C MET A 215 -17.91 20.03 -13.20
N ALA A 216 -19.14 19.78 -12.73
CA ALA A 216 -20.24 20.73 -12.87
C ALA A 216 -20.22 21.81 -11.76
N ALA A 217 -19.55 21.53 -10.63
CA ALA A 217 -19.44 22.44 -9.49
C ALA A 217 -18.38 23.55 -9.70
N GLY A 218 -17.50 23.40 -10.71
CA GLY A 218 -16.50 24.40 -11.04
C GLY A 218 -15.34 23.84 -11.88
N ASP A 219 -14.38 24.70 -12.18
CA ASP A 219 -13.28 24.38 -13.10
C ASP A 219 -11.98 24.02 -12.38
N CYS A 220 -11.21 23.10 -12.97
CA CYS A 220 -9.82 22.83 -12.63
C CYS A 220 -8.92 23.51 -13.66
N ILE A 221 -8.09 24.46 -13.22
CA ILE A 221 -7.32 25.33 -14.12
C ILE A 221 -5.84 25.30 -13.76
N ILE A 222 -4.98 25.19 -14.79
CA ILE A 222 -3.54 25.49 -14.70
C ILE A 222 -3.28 26.76 -15.50
N ARG A 223 -2.56 27.72 -14.92
CA ARG A 223 -2.20 28.97 -15.60
C ARG A 223 -0.80 29.43 -15.25
N LEU A 224 -0.19 30.21 -16.14
CA LEU A 224 1.06 30.90 -15.87
C LEU A 224 0.79 32.32 -15.37
N SER A 225 1.63 32.85 -14.48
CA SER A 225 1.60 34.27 -14.13
C SER A 225 1.99 35.16 -15.31
N THR A 226 2.93 34.69 -16.13
CA THR A 226 3.45 35.34 -17.34
C THR A 226 3.92 34.28 -18.35
N GLY A 227 3.84 34.59 -19.66
CA GLY A 227 4.19 33.64 -20.73
C GLY A 227 2.98 32.87 -21.28
N SER A 228 3.23 31.72 -21.90
CA SER A 228 2.20 30.87 -22.50
C SER A 228 2.55 29.38 -22.39
N ILE A 229 1.55 28.56 -22.12
CA ILE A 229 1.56 27.10 -22.11
C ILE A 229 1.30 26.58 -23.51
N SER A 230 2.11 25.61 -23.96
CA SER A 230 1.87 24.93 -25.24
C SER A 230 0.69 23.96 -25.13
N THR A 231 -0.31 24.10 -26.00
CA THR A 231 -1.44 23.18 -26.11
C THR A 231 -1.57 22.64 -27.54
N PRO A 232 -2.27 21.51 -27.76
CA PRO A 232 -2.54 21.01 -29.12
C PRO A 232 -3.27 22.00 -30.04
N LEU A 233 -3.90 23.05 -29.48
CA LEU A 233 -4.66 24.07 -30.22
C LEU A 233 -3.89 25.40 -30.36
N GLY A 234 -2.64 25.47 -29.89
CA GLY A 234 -1.83 26.68 -29.87
C GLY A 234 -1.41 27.09 -28.46
N ALA A 235 -0.62 28.16 -28.36
CA ALA A 235 -0.14 28.67 -27.08
C ALA A 235 -1.26 29.45 -26.35
N ASP A 236 -1.46 29.17 -25.06
CA ASP A 236 -2.48 29.82 -24.21
C ASP A 236 -1.88 30.17 -22.84
N GLN A 237 -2.39 31.17 -22.13
CA GLN A 237 -1.92 31.51 -20.78
C GLN A 237 -2.53 30.64 -19.69
N GLN A 238 -3.66 30.00 -19.98
CA GLN A 238 -4.35 29.10 -19.06
C GLN A 238 -4.93 27.89 -19.79
N VAL A 239 -5.03 26.77 -19.09
CA VAL A 239 -5.64 25.55 -19.59
C VAL A 239 -6.67 25.06 -18.58
N ARG A 240 -7.89 24.90 -19.07
CA ARG A 240 -9.00 24.31 -18.32
C ARG A 240 -9.03 22.82 -18.56
N LEU A 241 -9.03 22.04 -17.48
CA LEU A 241 -9.19 20.60 -17.51
C LEU A 241 -10.68 20.28 -17.50
N ILE A 242 -11.15 19.58 -18.54
CA ILE A 242 -12.58 19.28 -18.76
C ILE A 242 -12.93 17.79 -18.60
N GLU A 243 -11.95 16.95 -18.27
CA GLU A 243 -12.13 15.51 -18.09
C GLU A 243 -11.42 15.02 -16.82
N SER A 244 -12.16 14.28 -15.98
CA SER A 244 -11.62 13.61 -14.79
C SER A 244 -11.00 12.25 -15.14
N GLY A 245 -9.97 11.82 -14.41
CA GLY A 245 -9.38 10.49 -14.55
C GLY A 245 -8.36 10.35 -15.68
N ARG A 246 -8.00 11.45 -16.34
CA ARG A 246 -6.90 11.50 -17.31
C ARG A 246 -5.75 12.34 -16.81
N GLU A 247 -4.56 11.97 -17.24
CA GLU A 247 -3.35 12.74 -17.02
C GLU A 247 -3.07 13.65 -18.21
N PHE A 248 -2.72 14.90 -17.90
CA PHE A 248 -2.29 15.92 -18.83
C PHE A 248 -0.87 16.34 -18.48
N VAL A 249 0.04 16.34 -19.46
CA VAL A 249 1.41 16.78 -19.26
C VAL A 249 1.59 18.16 -19.89
N PHE A 250 2.01 19.10 -19.06
CA PHE A 250 2.31 20.48 -19.44
C PHE A 250 3.81 20.66 -19.58
N GLU A 251 4.25 21.34 -20.64
CA GLU A 251 5.63 21.74 -20.86
C GLU A 251 5.66 23.27 -21.04
N LYS A 252 6.56 23.94 -20.31
CA LYS A 252 6.84 25.38 -20.50
C LYS A 252 7.79 25.57 -21.65
#